data_AF-A0A952YMW6-F1
#
_entry.id   AF-A0A952YMW6-F1
#
_cell.length_a   1.000
_cell.length_b   1.000
_cell.length_c   1.000
_cell.angle_alpha   90.00
_cell.angle_beta   90.00
_cell.angle_gamma   90.00
#
_symmetry.space_group_name_H-M   'P 1'
#
loop_
_entity.id
_entity.type
_entity.pdbx_description
1 polymer ?
#
loop_
_entity_poly.entity_id
_entity_poly.type
_entity_poly.pdbx_seq_one_letter_code
_entity_poly.pdbx_strand_id
1 'polypeptide(L)'
;MTAAATHASASGWHWRHPLRPLRRRVQAWFHNRLRRTDTLTLTQRNVYILPTRAGWMLAVTLLVLLIASINYQLNLGYLLTFLLAGSALVGMHVCHSNLRGVSLHLNPPEPVHAHQALVLEVRLGSERRRPRHGIGLGVMGDEDSPPPLAWTDVPGQGQAMLQVAWKAPSRGLHALPTVLVQTLFPLGTFRVWSLWRPAATALVYPTPEDHPPPLPPGEPQDAGAGSARVHTTGEYDGVRAYRRGDPIKSVVWKKAAQAFASGRDELVSRDALSSQR
;
A
#
# COMPACT_ATOMS: atom_id res chain seq x y z
N MET A 1 31.93 35.56 22.88
CA MET A 1 30.69 35.66 23.68
C MET A 1 29.53 35.22 22.77
N THR A 2 29.38 33.94 22.41
CA THR A 2 28.69 32.85 23.15
C THR A 2 27.33 33.26 23.74
N ALA A 3 26.25 33.00 22.99
CA ALA A 3 24.91 32.83 23.56
C ALA A 3 24.36 31.48 23.08
N ALA A 4 24.27 30.55 24.03
CA ALA A 4 23.93 29.16 23.85
C ALA A 4 22.43 28.97 23.61
N ALA A 5 22.13 27.95 22.80
CA ALA A 5 20.82 27.34 22.67
C ALA A 5 20.40 26.68 24.00
N THR A 6 19.12 26.79 24.34
CA THR A 6 18.46 25.88 25.28
C THR A 6 17.14 25.42 24.66
N HIS A 7 17.20 24.21 24.09
CA HIS A 7 16.03 23.43 23.71
C HIS A 7 15.26 23.04 24.97
N ALA A 8 14.00 23.49 25.09
CA ALA A 8 13.06 22.97 26.06
C ALA A 8 12.51 21.63 25.55
N SER A 9 13.06 20.52 26.03
CA SER A 9 12.51 19.18 25.82
C SER A 9 11.26 19.00 26.68
N ALA A 10 10.07 19.11 26.07
CA ALA A 10 8.82 18.71 26.70
C ALA A 10 8.77 17.18 26.82
N SER A 11 9.05 16.66 28.01
CA SER A 11 8.90 15.24 28.36
C SER A 11 7.41 14.88 28.43
N GLY A 12 6.88 14.34 27.34
CA GLY A 12 5.50 13.86 27.25
C GLY A 12 5.26 12.61 28.11
N TRP A 13 4.30 12.72 29.01
CA TRP A 13 3.80 11.66 29.89
C TRP A 13 3.17 10.53 29.06
N HIS A 14 3.88 9.41 28.87
CA HIS A 14 3.36 8.26 28.11
C HIS A 14 2.43 7.39 28.99
N TRP A 15 1.13 7.70 28.99
CA TRP A 15 0.11 6.78 29.49
C TRP A 15 0.15 5.48 28.68
N ARG A 16 0.72 4.42 29.26
CA ARG A 16 0.76 3.09 28.65
C ARG A 16 -0.63 2.49 28.71
N HIS A 17 -1.36 2.54 27.60
CA HIS A 17 -2.63 1.82 27.47
C HIS A 17 -2.38 0.30 27.59
N PRO A 18 -2.91 -0.38 28.62
CA PRO A 18 -2.63 -1.80 28.91
C PRO A 18 -3.16 -2.79 27.84
N LEU A 19 -3.96 -2.29 26.89
CA LEU A 19 -4.58 -3.10 25.82
C LEU A 19 -3.76 -3.18 24.52
N ARG A 20 -2.60 -2.48 24.44
CA ARG A 20 -1.71 -2.49 23.26
C ARG A 20 -1.21 -3.89 22.85
N PRO A 21 -0.73 -4.78 23.75
CA PRO A 21 -0.20 -6.08 23.34
C PRO A 21 -1.30 -7.01 22.80
N LEU A 22 -2.51 -6.95 23.36
CA LEU A 22 -3.64 -7.77 22.91
C LEU A 22 -4.11 -7.34 21.51
N ARG A 23 -4.17 -6.03 21.25
CA ARG A 23 -4.54 -5.49 19.92
C ARG A 23 -3.53 -5.84 18.84
N ARG A 24 -2.23 -5.75 19.11
CA ARG A 24 -1.17 -6.17 18.17
C ARG A 24 -1.26 -7.66 17.82
N ARG A 25 -1.58 -8.51 18.80
CA ARG A 25 -1.75 -9.95 18.58
C ARG A 25 -2.99 -10.26 17.75
N VAL A 26 -4.09 -9.52 17.95
CA VAL A 26 -5.29 -9.59 17.11
C VAL A 26 -5.02 -9.09 15.70
N GLN A 27 -4.31 -7.96 15.53
CA GLN A 27 -3.89 -7.45 14.21
C GLN A 27 -2.99 -8.44 13.48
N ALA A 28 -1.99 -9.02 14.15
CA ALA A 28 -1.12 -10.04 13.58
C ALA A 28 -1.89 -11.32 13.21
N TRP A 29 -2.86 -11.73 14.03
CA TRP A 29 -3.73 -12.86 13.75
C TRP A 29 -4.62 -12.61 12.52
N PHE A 30 -5.20 -11.40 12.39
CA PHE A 30 -5.93 -11.01 11.19
C PHE A 30 -4.99 -11.00 9.98
N HIS A 31 -3.82 -10.36 10.07
CA HIS A 31 -2.84 -10.32 8.97
C HIS A 31 -2.46 -11.72 8.45
N ASN A 32 -2.33 -12.71 9.32
CA ASN A 32 -1.98 -14.07 8.93
C ASN A 32 -3.15 -14.87 8.33
N ARG A 33 -4.41 -14.51 8.63
CA ARG A 33 -5.58 -15.16 8.03
C ARG A 33 -5.95 -14.61 6.65
N LEU A 34 -5.55 -13.38 6.32
CA LEU A 34 -5.89 -12.78 5.03
C LEU A 34 -4.98 -13.30 3.91
N ARG A 35 -5.60 -13.88 2.88
CA ARG A 35 -4.93 -14.20 1.61
C ARG A 35 -4.52 -12.90 0.92
N ARG A 36 -3.31 -12.87 0.37
CA ARG A 36 -2.84 -11.76 -0.46
C ARG A 36 -3.48 -11.87 -1.84
N THR A 37 -4.20 -10.84 -2.28
CA THR A 37 -4.83 -10.80 -3.61
C THR A 37 -5.01 -9.35 -4.03
N ASP A 38 -4.74 -9.02 -5.29
CA ASP A 38 -4.89 -7.66 -5.83
C ASP A 38 -6.34 -7.28 -6.17
N THR A 39 -7.24 -8.25 -6.02
CA THR A 39 -8.67 -8.08 -6.18
C THR A 39 -9.38 -8.69 -4.97
N LEU A 40 -10.35 -7.97 -4.40
CA LEU A 40 -11.16 -8.46 -3.30
C LEU A 40 -12.61 -8.05 -3.47
N THR A 41 -13.51 -9.02 -3.51
CA THR A 41 -14.94 -8.78 -3.44
C THR A 41 -15.40 -8.83 -1.98
N LEU A 42 -16.09 -7.78 -1.53
CA LEU A 42 -16.62 -7.69 -0.17
C LEU A 42 -17.90 -8.52 -0.08
N THR A 43 -17.85 -9.62 0.66
CA THR A 43 -18.96 -10.55 0.87
C THR A 43 -19.39 -10.52 2.35
N GLN A 44 -20.38 -11.32 2.74
CA GLN A 44 -20.79 -11.39 4.16
C GLN A 44 -19.69 -11.96 5.07
N ARG A 45 -18.72 -12.72 4.52
CA ARG A 45 -17.71 -13.42 5.32
C ARG A 45 -16.52 -12.53 5.72
N ASN A 46 -16.30 -11.41 5.00
CA ASN A 46 -15.17 -10.51 5.24
C ASN A 46 -15.61 -9.09 5.69
N VAL A 47 -16.92 -8.86 5.84
CA VAL A 47 -17.47 -7.58 6.29
C VAL A 47 -17.92 -7.69 7.74
N TYR A 48 -17.36 -6.84 8.60
CA TYR A 48 -17.64 -6.80 10.04
C TYR A 48 -18.38 -5.51 10.42
N ILE A 49 -19.29 -5.60 11.38
CA ILE A 49 -20.09 -4.47 11.87
C ILE A 49 -19.72 -4.20 13.33
N LEU A 50 -19.50 -2.94 13.69
CA LEU A 50 -19.24 -2.52 15.06
C LEU A 50 -19.99 -1.21 15.38
N PRO A 51 -20.69 -1.09 16.52
CA PRO A 51 -21.30 0.17 16.93
C PRO A 51 -20.22 1.25 17.14
N THR A 52 -20.50 2.48 16.68
CA THR A 52 -19.63 3.64 16.93
C THR A 52 -19.90 4.23 18.30
N ARG A 53 -19.12 5.26 18.69
CA ARG A 53 -19.40 6.03 19.92
C ARG A 53 -20.82 6.62 19.91
N ALA A 54 -21.25 7.18 18.77
CA ALA A 54 -22.60 7.68 18.61
C ALA A 54 -23.65 6.56 18.69
N GLY A 55 -23.35 5.37 18.15
CA GLY A 55 -24.22 4.20 18.29
C GLY A 55 -24.38 3.73 19.74
N TRP A 56 -23.30 3.73 20.51
CA TRP A 56 -23.37 3.45 21.95
C TRP A 56 -24.16 4.51 22.72
N MET A 57 -23.95 5.79 22.41
CA MET A 57 -24.72 6.88 23.01
C MET A 57 -26.22 6.72 22.71
N LEU A 58 -26.58 6.42 21.46
CA LEU A 58 -27.96 6.14 21.07
C LEU A 58 -28.54 4.95 21.85
N ALA A 59 -27.79 3.86 22.00
CA ALA A 59 -28.24 2.69 22.76
C ALA A 59 -28.50 3.03 24.24
N VAL A 60 -27.63 3.82 24.87
CA VAL A 60 -27.83 4.30 26.24
C VAL A 60 -29.06 5.20 26.34
N THR A 61 -29.23 6.14 25.40
CA THR A 61 -30.40 7.02 25.36
C THR A 61 -31.69 6.22 25.19
N LEU A 62 -31.72 5.21 24.31
CA LEU A 62 -32.86 4.32 24.14
C LEU A 62 -33.19 3.56 25.43
N LEU A 63 -32.18 3.08 26.13
CA LEU A 63 -32.36 2.39 27.41
C LEU A 63 -32.96 3.32 28.48
N VAL A 64 -32.42 4.54 28.61
CA VAL A 64 -32.93 5.55 29.56
C VAL A 64 -34.37 5.93 29.23
N LEU A 65 -34.65 6.21 27.96
CA LEU A 65 -36.02 6.54 27.51
C LEU A 65 -36.99 5.38 27.76
N LEU A 66 -36.55 4.14 27.55
CA LEU A 66 -37.38 2.96 27.81
C LEU A 66 -37.69 2.82 29.31
N ILE A 67 -36.67 2.93 30.17
CA ILE A 67 -36.86 2.88 31.63
C ILE A 67 -37.79 4.01 32.10
N ALA A 68 -37.59 5.23 31.60
CA ALA A 68 -38.45 6.36 31.92
C ALA A 68 -39.91 6.12 31.46
N SER A 69 -40.09 5.61 30.24
CA SER A 69 -41.43 5.31 29.70
C SER A 69 -42.15 4.22 30.50
N ILE A 70 -41.41 3.21 30.96
CA ILE A 70 -41.92 2.15 31.86
C ILE A 70 -42.32 2.75 33.20
N ASN A 71 -41.45 3.56 33.79
CA ASN A 71 -41.68 4.14 35.10
C ASN A 71 -42.89 5.09 35.13
N TYR A 72 -43.04 5.92 34.10
CA TYR A 72 -44.13 6.90 33.99
C TYR A 72 -45.35 6.42 33.19
N GLN A 73 -45.37 5.17 32.73
CA GLN A 73 -46.42 4.61 31.86
C GLN A 73 -46.74 5.48 30.63
N LEU A 74 -45.71 6.11 30.05
CA LEU A 74 -45.85 7.05 28.94
C LEU A 74 -45.92 6.29 27.60
N ASN A 75 -47.13 6.09 27.08
CA ASN A 75 -47.36 5.42 25.78
C ASN A 75 -46.60 6.09 24.61
N LEU A 76 -46.49 7.43 24.63
CA LEU A 76 -45.73 8.17 23.62
C LEU A 76 -44.22 7.89 23.69
N GLY A 77 -43.70 7.64 24.88
CA GLY A 77 -42.30 7.28 25.10
C GLY A 77 -41.96 5.91 24.51
N TYR A 78 -42.88 4.93 24.62
CA TYR A 78 -42.75 3.65 23.92
C TYR A 78 -42.73 3.81 22.40
N LEU A 79 -43.62 4.63 21.84
CA LEU A 79 -43.65 4.88 20.40
C LEU A 79 -42.31 5.46 19.91
N LEU A 80 -41.80 6.49 20.58
CA LEU A 80 -40.55 7.14 20.19
C LEU A 80 -39.34 6.19 20.31
N THR A 81 -39.25 5.44 21.41
CA THR A 81 -38.14 4.51 21.65
C THR A 81 -38.10 3.39 20.61
N PHE A 82 -39.24 2.75 20.32
CA PHE A 82 -39.30 1.69 19.32
C PHE A 82 -39.11 2.21 17.90
N LEU A 83 -39.60 3.42 17.59
CA LEU A 83 -39.34 4.06 16.30
C LEU A 83 -37.85 4.30 16.06
N LEU A 84 -37.15 4.88 17.05
CA LEU A 84 -35.72 5.14 16.98
C LEU A 84 -34.91 3.84 16.95
N ALA A 85 -35.28 2.84 17.76
CA ALA A 85 -34.64 1.53 17.75
C ALA A 85 -34.83 0.82 16.40
N GLY A 86 -36.03 0.85 15.83
CA GLY A 86 -36.33 0.31 14.50
C GLY A 86 -35.52 1.00 13.41
N SER A 87 -35.46 2.34 13.43
CA SER A 87 -34.63 3.12 12.51
C SER A 87 -33.14 2.76 12.62
N ALA A 88 -32.62 2.57 13.83
CA ALA A 88 -31.24 2.15 14.05
C ALA A 88 -30.96 0.75 13.49
N LEU A 89 -31.86 -0.21 13.67
CA LEU A 89 -31.74 -1.58 13.12
C LEU A 89 -31.77 -1.57 11.59
N VAL A 90 -32.67 -0.79 10.99
CA VAL A 90 -32.71 -0.59 9.54
C VAL A 90 -31.41 0.07 9.06
N GLY A 91 -30.93 1.09 9.77
CA GLY A 91 -29.66 1.75 9.50
C GLY A 91 -28.47 0.79 9.54
N MET A 92 -28.44 -0.14 10.50
CA MET A 92 -27.43 -1.20 10.58
C MET A 92 -27.47 -2.10 9.33
N HIS A 93 -28.66 -2.53 8.90
CA HIS A 93 -28.83 -3.34 7.70
C HIS A 93 -28.42 -2.59 6.44
N VAL A 94 -28.80 -1.31 6.30
CA VAL A 94 -28.38 -0.46 5.17
C VAL A 94 -26.87 -0.31 5.15
N CYS A 95 -26.24 -0.01 6.29
CA CYS A 95 -24.79 0.14 6.43
C CYS A 95 -24.05 -1.14 5.99
N HIS A 96 -24.52 -2.31 6.44
CA HIS A 96 -23.95 -3.58 6.01
C HIS A 96 -24.13 -3.81 4.50
N SER A 97 -25.33 -3.54 3.99
CA SER A 97 -25.64 -3.70 2.57
C SER A 97 -24.83 -2.76 1.68
N ASN A 98 -24.43 -1.59 2.20
CA ASN A 98 -23.69 -0.55 1.48
C ASN A 98 -22.28 -1.02 1.12
N LEU A 99 -21.57 -1.64 2.06
CA LEU A 99 -20.22 -2.16 1.82
C LEU A 99 -20.22 -3.53 1.14
N ARG A 100 -21.24 -4.36 1.42
CA ARG A 100 -21.37 -5.68 0.81
C ARG A 100 -21.58 -5.59 -0.71
N GLY A 101 -20.78 -6.33 -1.46
CA GLY A 101 -20.83 -6.45 -2.92
C GLY A 101 -19.99 -5.41 -3.64
N VAL A 102 -19.20 -4.62 -2.92
CA VAL A 102 -18.18 -3.75 -3.53
C VAL A 102 -16.96 -4.60 -3.87
N SER A 103 -16.46 -4.46 -5.09
CA SER A 103 -15.18 -5.03 -5.51
C SER A 103 -14.07 -3.98 -5.38
N LEU A 104 -12.92 -4.41 -4.87
CA LEU A 104 -11.71 -3.63 -4.76
C LEU A 104 -10.71 -4.19 -5.75
N HIS A 105 -10.15 -3.35 -6.60
CA HIS A 105 -9.09 -3.71 -7.54
C HIS A 105 -7.93 -2.73 -7.39
N LEU A 106 -6.74 -3.25 -7.13
CA LEU A 106 -5.54 -2.44 -7.08
C LEU A 106 -4.98 -2.24 -8.49
N ASN A 107 -4.69 -0.99 -8.88
CA ASN A 107 -3.81 -0.77 -10.03
C ASN A 107 -2.34 -0.95 -9.59
N PRO A 108 -1.49 -1.56 -10.43
CA PRO A 108 -0.07 -1.69 -10.12
C PRO A 108 0.55 -0.33 -9.75
N PRO A 109 1.15 -0.20 -8.56
CA PRO A 109 1.69 1.08 -8.12
C PRO A 109 2.94 1.44 -8.93
N GLU A 110 3.08 2.71 -9.29
CA GLU A 110 4.28 3.20 -9.95
C GLU A 110 5.47 3.23 -8.99
N PRO A 111 6.70 2.91 -9.45
CA PRO A 111 7.89 3.02 -8.62
C PRO A 111 8.13 4.46 -8.13
N VAL A 112 8.48 4.61 -6.86
CA VAL A 112 8.79 5.93 -6.25
C VAL A 112 10.19 5.94 -5.64
N HIS A 113 10.73 7.11 -5.37
CA HIS A 113 11.98 7.24 -4.64
C HIS A 113 11.76 7.13 -3.13
N ALA A 114 12.77 6.66 -2.40
CA ALA A 114 12.73 6.63 -0.95
C ALA A 114 12.46 8.04 -0.38
N HIS A 115 11.66 8.09 0.68
CA HIS A 115 11.13 9.31 1.33
C HIS A 115 9.96 9.99 0.61
N GLN A 116 9.53 9.49 -0.54
CA GLN A 116 8.28 9.93 -1.20
C GLN A 116 7.11 9.02 -0.78
N ALA A 117 5.90 9.59 -0.76
CA ALA A 117 4.69 8.81 -0.51
C ALA A 117 4.27 8.07 -1.78
N LEU A 118 4.08 6.76 -1.67
CA LEU A 118 3.55 5.93 -2.74
C LEU A 118 2.03 6.10 -2.81
N VAL A 119 1.50 6.45 -3.98
CA VAL A 119 0.06 6.54 -4.19
C VAL A 119 -0.47 5.19 -4.67
N LEU A 120 -1.40 4.61 -3.90
CA LEU A 120 -2.12 3.41 -4.28
C LEU A 120 -3.43 3.81 -4.93
N GLU A 121 -3.59 3.51 -6.21
CA GLU A 121 -4.87 3.71 -6.90
C GLU A 121 -5.73 2.46 -6.76
N VAL A 122 -6.86 2.61 -6.08
CA VAL A 122 -7.82 1.54 -5.85
C VAL A 122 -9.10 1.84 -6.60
N ARG A 123 -9.43 0.96 -7.55
CA ARG A 123 -10.69 1.00 -8.27
C ARG A 123 -11.75 0.26 -7.47
N LEU A 124 -12.79 0.99 -7.09
CA LEU A 124 -13.98 0.47 -6.42
C LEU A 124 -15.05 0.19 -7.47
N GLY A 125 -15.60 -1.02 -7.50
CA GLY A 125 -16.67 -1.41 -8.39
C GLY A 125 -17.91 -1.89 -7.64
N SER A 126 -19.09 -1.73 -8.23
CA SER A 126 -20.32 -2.33 -7.73
C SER A 126 -21.17 -2.82 -8.90
N GLU A 127 -21.48 -4.12 -8.93
CA GLU A 127 -22.38 -4.71 -9.93
C GLU A 127 -23.87 -4.42 -9.64
N ARG A 128 -24.18 -3.87 -8.46
CA ARG A 128 -25.55 -3.59 -8.06
C ARG A 128 -26.02 -2.23 -8.59
N ARG A 129 -27.30 -2.16 -8.95
CA ARG A 129 -27.99 -0.92 -9.39
C ARG A 129 -28.01 0.20 -8.37
N ARG A 130 -27.96 -0.11 -7.08
CA ARG A 130 -27.96 0.92 -6.02
C ARG A 130 -26.56 1.50 -5.85
N PRO A 131 -26.41 2.84 -5.80
CA PRO A 131 -25.13 3.46 -5.47
C PRO A 131 -24.67 3.10 -4.06
N ARG A 132 -23.37 3.15 -3.84
CA ARG A 132 -22.73 2.93 -2.54
C ARG A 132 -22.14 4.24 -2.06
N HIS A 133 -22.46 4.64 -0.84
CA HIS A 133 -22.11 5.96 -0.34
C HIS A 133 -21.06 5.88 0.77
N GLY A 134 -20.17 6.85 0.83
CA GLY A 134 -19.17 6.99 1.88
C GLY A 134 -18.38 5.70 2.07
N ILE A 135 -17.68 5.26 1.02
CA ILE A 135 -16.67 4.20 1.12
C ILE A 135 -15.32 4.84 1.41
N GLY A 136 -14.79 4.54 2.58
CA GLY A 136 -13.49 4.99 3.06
C GLY A 136 -12.41 3.94 2.83
N LEU A 137 -11.26 4.35 2.29
CA LEU A 137 -10.05 3.54 2.20
C LEU A 137 -8.90 4.19 2.97
N GLY A 138 -8.13 3.39 3.70
CA GLY A 138 -6.97 3.86 4.45
C GLY A 138 -5.91 2.77 4.54
N VAL A 139 -4.65 3.16 4.52
CA VAL A 139 -3.53 2.23 4.66
C VAL A 139 -3.20 2.04 6.12
N MET A 140 -3.25 0.79 6.61
CA MET A 140 -2.86 0.45 7.97
C MET A 140 -1.36 0.67 8.15
N GLY A 141 -0.98 1.59 9.04
CA GLY A 141 0.39 1.79 9.48
C GLY A 141 0.75 0.92 10.70
N ASP A 142 1.99 1.04 11.15
CA ASP A 142 2.49 0.39 12.37
C ASP A 142 2.02 1.08 13.66
N GLU A 143 1.47 2.29 13.56
CA GLU A 143 0.94 3.04 14.69
C GLU A 143 -0.45 2.53 15.13
N ASP A 144 -0.71 2.60 16.44
CA ASP A 144 -1.98 2.16 17.04
C ASP A 144 -3.18 3.08 16.73
N SER A 145 -2.97 4.15 15.96
CA SER A 145 -4.01 5.09 15.52
C SER A 145 -4.76 4.59 14.29
N PRO A 146 -6.07 4.89 14.15
CA PRO A 146 -6.79 4.62 12.93
C PRO A 146 -6.12 5.36 11.75
N PRO A 147 -6.00 4.71 10.58
CA PRO A 147 -5.34 5.33 9.45
C PRO A 147 -6.16 6.51 8.91
N PRO A 148 -5.52 7.50 8.27
CA PRO A 148 -6.25 8.51 7.50
C PRO A 148 -7.05 7.81 6.39
N LEU A 149 -8.27 8.27 6.18
CA LEU A 149 -9.22 7.67 5.24
C LEU A 149 -9.54 8.65 4.13
N ALA A 150 -9.36 8.21 2.89
CA ALA A 150 -9.93 8.87 1.72
C ALA A 150 -11.33 8.32 1.48
N TRP A 151 -12.29 9.17 1.11
CA TRP A 151 -13.70 8.77 0.95
C TRP A 151 -14.17 9.01 -0.47
N THR A 152 -14.99 8.09 -0.99
CA THR A 152 -15.70 8.27 -2.25
C THR A 152 -17.04 7.54 -2.24
N ASP A 153 -17.91 7.97 -3.15
CA ASP A 153 -19.10 7.23 -3.52
C ASP A 153 -18.82 6.38 -4.76
N VAL A 154 -19.53 5.25 -4.88
CA VAL A 154 -19.47 4.36 -6.04
C VAL A 154 -20.85 4.35 -6.70
N PRO A 155 -20.97 4.77 -7.96
CA PRO A 155 -22.25 4.73 -8.66
C PRO A 155 -22.75 3.29 -8.81
N GLY A 156 -24.07 3.12 -8.90
CA GLY A 156 -24.67 1.82 -9.17
C GLY A 156 -24.26 1.31 -10.56
N GLN A 157 -23.89 0.03 -10.66
CA GLN A 157 -23.35 -0.58 -11.89
C GLN A 157 -22.18 0.19 -12.50
N GLY A 158 -21.39 0.86 -11.66
CA GLY A 158 -20.27 1.66 -12.09
C GLY A 158 -19.04 1.48 -11.22
N GLN A 159 -18.07 2.35 -11.45
CA GLN A 159 -16.77 2.33 -10.80
C GLN A 159 -16.38 3.72 -10.33
N ALA A 160 -15.60 3.78 -9.25
CA ALA A 160 -14.95 4.98 -8.78
C ALA A 160 -13.48 4.69 -8.50
N MET A 161 -12.61 5.66 -8.75
CA MET A 161 -11.20 5.56 -8.41
C MET A 161 -10.94 6.31 -7.11
N LEU A 162 -10.19 5.70 -6.20
CA LEU A 162 -9.77 6.32 -4.97
C LEU A 162 -8.27 6.12 -4.76
N GLN A 163 -7.57 7.21 -4.47
CA GLN A 163 -6.14 7.21 -4.22
C GLN A 163 -5.85 7.27 -2.72
N VAL A 164 -4.97 6.39 -2.25
CA VAL A 164 -4.52 6.39 -0.85
C VAL A 164 -3.01 6.41 -0.80
N ALA A 165 -2.46 7.37 -0.07
CA ALA A 165 -1.02 7.49 0.10
C ALA A 165 -0.51 6.50 1.16
N TRP A 166 0.61 5.85 0.86
CA TRP A 166 1.38 5.05 1.79
C TRP A 166 2.80 5.60 1.87
N LYS A 167 3.28 5.86 3.09
CA LYS A 167 4.67 6.23 3.29
C LYS A 167 5.54 4.99 3.13
N ALA A 168 6.12 4.83 1.94
CA ALA A 168 6.97 3.70 1.64
C ALA A 168 8.26 3.77 2.48
N PRO A 169 8.79 2.61 2.92
CA PRO A 169 10.02 2.52 3.71
C PRO A 169 11.28 2.78 2.85
N SER A 170 12.45 2.39 3.35
CA SER A 170 13.75 2.52 2.67
C SER A 170 13.76 1.87 1.28
N ARG A 171 14.77 2.17 0.46
CA ARG A 171 15.00 1.54 -0.85
C ARG A 171 14.79 0.02 -0.82
N GLY A 172 14.09 -0.52 -1.80
CA GLY A 172 13.88 -1.97 -1.98
C GLY A 172 12.55 -2.34 -2.62
N LEU A 173 12.33 -3.64 -2.80
CA LEU A 173 11.03 -4.18 -3.15
C LEU A 173 10.21 -4.41 -1.88
N HIS A 174 9.05 -3.77 -1.79
CA HIS A 174 8.19 -3.86 -0.61
C HIS A 174 6.85 -4.46 -0.95
N ALA A 175 6.37 -5.36 -0.08
CA ALA A 175 4.99 -5.80 -0.12
C ALA A 175 4.07 -4.66 0.31
N LEU A 176 2.93 -4.51 -0.37
CA LEU A 176 1.99 -3.48 -0.01
C LEU A 176 1.36 -3.73 1.38
N PRO A 177 1.08 -2.65 2.13
CA PRO A 177 0.47 -2.72 3.44
C PRO A 177 -0.99 -3.17 3.32
N THR A 178 -1.57 -3.55 4.45
CA THR A 178 -3.00 -3.88 4.48
C THR A 178 -3.83 -2.61 4.40
N VAL A 179 -4.83 -2.63 3.53
CA VAL A 179 -5.79 -1.54 3.34
C VAL A 179 -7.04 -1.82 4.16
N LEU A 180 -7.42 -0.86 4.99
CA LEU A 180 -8.70 -0.82 5.68
C LEU A 180 -9.74 -0.23 4.73
N VAL A 181 -10.85 -0.93 4.58
CA VAL A 181 -12.05 -0.41 3.91
C VAL A 181 -13.14 -0.25 4.95
N GLN A 182 -13.81 0.89 4.99
CA GLN A 182 -14.92 1.09 5.92
C GLN A 182 -16.01 2.00 5.37
N THR A 183 -17.19 1.92 5.97
CA THR A 183 -18.29 2.86 5.74
C THR A 183 -18.96 3.20 7.06
N LEU A 184 -19.45 4.44 7.15
CA LEU A 184 -20.27 4.97 8.24
C LEU A 184 -21.68 5.33 7.75
N PHE A 185 -21.95 5.17 6.45
CA PHE A 185 -23.26 5.48 5.88
C PHE A 185 -24.34 4.53 6.42
N PRO A 186 -25.57 4.98 6.73
CA PRO A 186 -26.08 6.35 6.50
C PRO A 186 -25.86 7.31 7.66
N LEU A 187 -26.07 6.88 8.91
CA LEU A 187 -26.17 7.76 10.08
C LEU A 187 -24.90 7.83 10.94
N GLY A 188 -23.88 7.02 10.64
CA GLY A 188 -22.67 6.91 11.47
C GLY A 188 -22.86 6.15 12.79
N THR A 189 -24.04 5.59 13.05
CA THR A 189 -24.35 4.78 14.25
C THR A 189 -23.55 3.47 14.29
N PHE A 190 -23.31 2.89 13.12
CA PHE A 190 -22.55 1.66 12.94
C PHE A 190 -21.38 1.92 12.00
N ARG A 191 -20.25 1.28 12.28
CA ARG A 191 -19.10 1.20 11.41
C ARG A 191 -19.02 -0.18 10.82
N VAL A 192 -19.09 -0.25 9.50
CA VAL A 192 -18.90 -1.49 8.76
C VAL A 192 -17.53 -1.45 8.10
N TRP A 193 -16.72 -2.48 8.29
CA TRP A 193 -15.34 -2.49 7.86
C TRP A 193 -14.87 -3.86 7.38
N SER A 194 -13.82 -3.84 6.56
CA SER A 194 -13.11 -5.01 6.05
C SER A 194 -11.63 -4.68 5.94
N LEU A 195 -10.79 -5.71 5.98
CA LEU A 195 -9.36 -5.59 5.69
C LEU A 195 -9.08 -6.26 4.36
N TRP A 196 -8.17 -5.65 3.60
CA TRP A 196 -7.71 -6.16 2.33
C TRP A 196 -6.19 -6.12 2.29
N ARG A 197 -5.57 -7.21 1.84
CA ARG A 197 -4.12 -7.34 1.73
C ARG A 197 -3.74 -7.52 0.26
N PRO A 198 -3.28 -6.47 -0.43
CA PRO A 198 -2.82 -6.61 -1.80
C PRO A 198 -1.64 -7.56 -1.92
N ALA A 199 -1.50 -8.23 -3.06
CA ALA A 199 -0.39 -9.13 -3.37
C ALA A 199 0.76 -8.44 -4.09
N ALA A 200 0.46 -7.34 -4.79
CA ALA A 200 1.42 -6.52 -5.49
C ALA A 200 2.54 -6.01 -4.58
N THR A 201 3.68 -5.74 -5.21
CA THR A 201 4.87 -5.18 -4.60
C THR A 201 5.18 -3.83 -5.25
N ALA A 202 5.64 -2.89 -4.43
CA ALA A 202 6.13 -1.60 -4.91
C ALA A 202 7.66 -1.58 -4.92
N LEU A 203 8.25 -1.06 -6.00
CA LEU A 203 9.68 -0.82 -6.09
C LEU A 203 9.99 0.60 -5.61
N VAL A 204 10.86 0.70 -4.59
CA VAL A 204 11.32 1.97 -4.06
C VAL A 204 12.78 2.18 -4.44
N TYR A 205 13.04 3.17 -5.29
CA TYR A 205 14.37 3.59 -5.70
C TYR A 205 15.12 4.31 -4.57
N PRO A 206 16.46 4.38 -4.61
CA PRO A 206 17.21 5.26 -3.71
C PRO A 206 16.74 6.72 -3.85
N THR A 207 16.90 7.49 -2.78
CA THR A 207 16.70 8.93 -2.82
C THR A 207 17.70 9.54 -3.81
N PRO A 208 17.25 10.34 -4.80
CA PRO A 208 18.13 11.04 -5.73
C PRO A 208 19.12 11.92 -4.96
N GLU A 209 20.37 11.99 -5.44
CA GLU A 209 21.35 12.94 -4.92
C GLU A 209 21.07 14.34 -5.49
N ASP A 210 21.03 15.36 -4.63
CA ASP A 210 20.80 16.75 -5.06
C ASP A 210 21.98 17.33 -5.86
N HIS A 211 23.20 16.85 -5.58
CA HIS A 211 24.45 17.31 -6.19
C HIS A 211 25.26 16.12 -6.71
N PRO A 212 24.86 15.50 -7.83
CA PRO A 212 25.60 14.40 -8.40
C PRO A 212 26.98 14.87 -8.87
N PRO A 213 28.04 14.04 -8.74
CA PRO A 213 29.33 14.35 -9.32
C PRO A 213 29.21 14.55 -10.84
N PRO A 214 30.04 15.41 -11.45
CA PRO A 214 30.01 15.60 -12.89
C PRO A 214 30.26 14.27 -13.60
N LEU A 215 29.55 14.03 -14.70
CA LEU A 215 29.79 12.88 -15.54
C LEU A 215 31.27 12.88 -15.97
N PRO A 216 31.93 11.71 -16.04
CA PRO A 216 33.27 11.64 -16.59
C PRO A 216 33.27 12.25 -18.00
N PRO A 217 34.32 12.98 -18.39
CA PRO A 217 34.39 13.60 -19.71
C PRO A 217 34.19 12.51 -20.77
N GLY A 218 33.15 12.68 -21.60
CA GLY A 218 32.89 11.75 -22.68
C GLY A 218 34.04 11.80 -23.68
N GLU A 219 34.60 10.64 -24.04
CA GLU A 219 35.51 10.56 -25.18
C GLU A 219 34.69 10.85 -26.45
N PRO A 220 35.09 11.84 -27.28
CA PRO A 220 34.47 12.05 -28.56
C PRO A 220 34.73 10.82 -29.44
N GLN A 221 33.69 10.02 -29.64
CA GLN A 221 33.69 9.00 -30.68
C GLN A 221 33.29 9.68 -31.98
N ASP A 222 34.17 9.63 -32.99
CA ASP A 222 33.95 10.24 -34.30
C ASP A 222 32.53 9.94 -34.80
N ALA A 223 31.84 11.01 -35.19
CA ALA A 223 30.44 11.01 -35.61
C ALA A 223 30.24 10.21 -36.92
N GLY A 224 30.27 8.89 -36.81
CA GLY A 224 29.78 7.95 -37.80
C GLY A 224 28.54 7.27 -37.26
N ALA A 225 27.37 7.90 -37.45
CA ALA A 225 26.03 7.32 -37.32
C ALA A 225 25.87 6.22 -36.25
N GLY A 226 25.58 6.64 -35.01
CA GLY A 226 25.17 5.75 -33.92
C GLY A 226 23.78 5.14 -34.14
N SER A 227 23.63 4.28 -35.16
CA SER A 227 22.77 3.12 -35.00
C SER A 227 23.45 2.23 -33.97
N ALA A 228 22.72 1.81 -32.93
CA ALA A 228 23.16 0.71 -32.09
C ALA A 228 23.42 -0.49 -33.02
N ARG A 229 24.67 -0.70 -33.42
CA ARG A 229 25.06 -1.89 -34.17
C ARG A 229 24.80 -3.05 -33.21
N VAL A 230 23.71 -3.75 -33.47
CA VAL A 230 23.62 -5.18 -33.21
C VAL A 230 24.83 -5.76 -33.92
N HIS A 231 25.93 -5.94 -33.18
CA HIS A 231 27.13 -6.56 -33.72
C HIS A 231 26.75 -7.99 -34.09
N THR A 232 26.52 -8.18 -35.39
CA THR A 232 26.39 -9.45 -36.05
C THR A 232 27.69 -10.22 -35.83
N THR A 233 27.54 -11.40 -35.26
CA THR A 233 28.59 -12.41 -35.06
C THR A 233 29.20 -12.80 -36.41
N GLY A 234 30.33 -12.19 -36.76
CA GLY A 234 31.25 -12.65 -37.81
C GLY A 234 32.60 -13.00 -37.19
N GLU A 235 33.32 -13.94 -37.77
CA GLU A 235 34.56 -14.52 -37.23
C GLU A 235 35.58 -13.45 -36.79
N TYR A 236 36.02 -13.54 -35.52
CA TYR A 236 36.99 -12.63 -34.91
C TYR A 236 38.25 -13.40 -34.52
N ASP A 237 39.40 -12.97 -35.03
CA ASP A 237 40.69 -13.65 -34.86
C ASP A 237 41.55 -13.07 -33.71
N GLY A 238 41.03 -12.09 -32.96
CA GLY A 238 41.73 -11.41 -31.86
C GLY A 238 41.27 -11.83 -30.46
N VAL A 239 42.22 -11.99 -29.53
CA VAL A 239 41.95 -12.30 -28.12
C VAL A 239 42.76 -11.37 -27.21
N ARG A 240 42.11 -10.74 -26.22
CA ARG A 240 42.73 -9.82 -25.24
C ARG A 240 42.39 -10.19 -23.80
N ALA A 241 43.10 -9.62 -22.83
CA ALA A 241 42.74 -9.75 -21.40
C ALA A 241 41.36 -9.15 -21.12
N TYR A 242 40.61 -9.79 -20.20
CA TYR A 242 39.30 -9.31 -19.76
C TYR A 242 39.42 -7.96 -19.05
N ARG A 243 38.58 -7.02 -19.44
CA ARG A 243 38.40 -5.74 -18.75
C ARG A 243 37.06 -5.75 -18.05
N ARG A 244 37.02 -5.17 -16.85
CA ARG A 244 35.78 -5.05 -16.07
C ARG A 244 34.76 -4.23 -16.85
N GLY A 245 33.66 -4.85 -17.28
CA GLY A 245 32.68 -4.28 -18.20
C GLY A 245 32.51 -5.07 -19.50
N ASP A 246 33.44 -5.97 -19.82
CA ASP A 246 33.28 -6.87 -20.97
C ASP A 246 32.09 -7.83 -20.73
N PRO A 247 31.20 -8.00 -21.73
CA PRO A 247 30.02 -8.85 -21.60
C PRO A 247 30.45 -10.32 -21.45
N ILE A 248 29.82 -11.06 -20.54
CA ILE A 248 30.21 -12.46 -20.23
C ILE A 248 30.27 -13.38 -21.47
N LYS A 249 29.46 -13.08 -22.50
CA LYS A 249 29.40 -13.82 -23.77
C LYS A 249 30.65 -13.67 -24.64
N SER A 250 31.50 -12.67 -24.41
CA SER A 250 32.75 -12.47 -25.14
C SER A 250 33.95 -13.19 -24.51
N VAL A 251 33.77 -13.80 -23.34
CA VAL A 251 34.82 -14.58 -22.65
C VAL A 251 35.11 -15.86 -23.43
N VAL A 252 36.39 -16.08 -23.74
CA VAL A 252 36.86 -17.30 -24.39
C VAL A 252 37.11 -18.36 -23.32
N TRP A 253 36.04 -19.04 -22.91
CA TRP A 253 36.07 -20.02 -21.82
C TRP A 253 37.14 -21.11 -21.98
N LYS A 254 37.45 -21.51 -23.21
CA LYS A 254 38.52 -22.50 -23.46
C LYS A 254 39.91 -22.01 -23.01
N LYS A 255 40.24 -20.74 -23.25
CA LYS A 255 41.52 -20.13 -22.84
C LYS A 255 41.51 -19.79 -21.35
N ALA A 256 40.38 -19.31 -20.83
CA ALA A 256 40.21 -19.06 -19.39
C ALA A 256 40.38 -20.36 -18.57
N ALA A 257 39.75 -21.46 -19.01
CA ALA A 257 39.90 -22.77 -18.37
C ALA A 257 41.35 -23.27 -18.38
N GLN A 258 42.09 -23.02 -19.47
CA GLN A 258 43.50 -23.38 -19.56
C GLN A 258 44.37 -22.52 -18.64
N ALA A 259 44.06 -21.22 -18.49
CA ALA A 259 44.70 -20.35 -17.53
C ALA A 259 44.45 -20.82 -16.09
N PHE A 260 43.20 -21.16 -15.75
CA PHE A 260 42.83 -21.70 -14.44
C PHE A 260 43.54 -23.03 -14.14
N ALA A 261 43.65 -23.93 -15.12
CA ALA A 261 44.39 -25.18 -14.97
C ALA A 261 45.90 -24.96 -14.74
N SER A 262 46.45 -23.86 -15.26
CA SER A 262 47.85 -23.45 -15.04
C SER A 262 48.07 -22.61 -13.77
N GLY A 263 47.05 -22.44 -12.93
CA GLY A 263 47.11 -21.67 -11.68
C GLY A 263 46.99 -20.15 -11.85
N ARG A 264 46.55 -19.66 -13.01
CA ARG A 264 46.33 -18.23 -13.29
C ARG A 264 44.83 -17.91 -13.32
N ASP A 265 44.40 -16.91 -12.56
CA ASP A 265 42.99 -16.47 -12.50
C ASP A 265 42.69 -15.41 -13.58
N GLU A 266 43.10 -15.69 -14.82
CA GLU A 266 43.03 -14.75 -15.94
C GLU A 266 41.85 -15.06 -16.86
N LEU A 267 40.89 -14.13 -16.91
CA LEU A 267 39.84 -14.14 -17.92
C LEU A 267 40.37 -13.48 -19.20
N VAL A 268 40.04 -14.07 -20.35
CA VAL A 268 40.39 -13.50 -21.65
C VAL A 268 39.12 -13.32 -22.49
N SER A 269 38.97 -12.14 -23.08
CA SER A 269 37.81 -11.73 -23.89
C SER A 269 38.22 -11.60 -25.36
N ARG A 270 37.28 -11.87 -26.28
CA ARG A 270 37.48 -11.60 -27.71
C ARG A 270 37.67 -10.10 -27.95
N ASP A 271 38.62 -9.75 -28.82
CA ASP A 271 38.90 -8.36 -29.19
C ASP A 271 37.98 -7.92 -30.33
N ALA A 272 37.46 -6.69 -30.25
CA ALA A 272 36.50 -6.14 -31.20
C ALA A 272 37.14 -5.17 -32.21
N LEU A 273 38.44 -4.88 -32.08
CA LEU A 273 39.11 -3.78 -32.80
C LEU A 273 39.91 -4.18 -34.04
N SER A 274 39.95 -5.45 -34.46
CA SER A 274 40.88 -5.90 -35.51
C SER A 274 40.33 -5.95 -36.95
N SER A 275 39.15 -5.40 -37.24
CA SER A 275 38.61 -5.38 -38.61
C SER A 275 38.58 -3.97 -39.20
N GLN A 276 39.75 -3.38 -39.44
CA GLN A 276 39.87 -2.25 -40.35
C GLN A 276 41.26 -2.25 -40.99
N ARG A 277 41.37 -2.90 -42.14
CA ARG A 277 42.36 -2.59 -43.16
C ARG A 277 41.74 -2.77 -44.53
#